data_AF-A0AAD0LJL2-F1
#
_entry.id   AF-A0AAD0LJL2-F1
#
_cell.length_a   1.000
_cell.length_b   1.000
_cell.length_c   1.000
_cell.angle_alpha   90.00
_cell.angle_beta   90.00
_cell.angle_gamma   90.00
#
_symmetry.space_group_name_H-M   'P 1'
#
loop_
_entity.id
_entity.type
_entity.pdbx_description
1 polymer ?
#
loop_
_entity_poly.entity_id
_entity_poly.type
_entity_poly.pdbx_seq_one_letter_code
_entity_poly.pdbx_strand_id
1 'polypeptide(L)'
;MHKSIKDCYFDGWKKAFVYKGRATRREFWLFIVINIAIVLFIAALSYCFLIALIADRTGRGGMILVWAWFVWLPLRALAPVILLVPVVSLGIRRMHDAGKSGWWFGGALLFILLILPLILTGIHQVMLSPVDNHSVEQVTAFITITLNVLAAISILWLCCLPTQPSEQTV
;
A
#
# COMPACT_ATOMS: atom_id res chain seq x y z
N MET A 1 27.12 9.65 7.68
CA MET A 1 27.27 8.18 7.70
C MET A 1 26.34 7.59 6.63
N HIS A 2 26.88 7.08 5.54
CA HIS A 2 26.11 6.56 4.41
C HIS A 2 25.70 5.11 4.70
N LYS A 3 24.46 4.87 5.16
CA LYS A 3 23.94 3.51 5.37
C LYS A 3 23.85 2.74 4.05
N SER A 4 24.12 1.44 4.10
CA SER A 4 23.92 0.55 2.96
C SER A 4 22.43 0.36 2.69
N ILE A 5 22.07 -0.03 1.45
CA ILE A 5 20.68 -0.31 1.06
C ILE A 5 20.08 -1.41 1.94
N LYS A 6 20.88 -2.45 2.23
CA LYS A 6 20.48 -3.56 3.10
C LYS A 6 20.16 -3.07 4.51
N ASP A 7 21.03 -2.23 5.07
CA ASP A 7 20.85 -1.70 6.43
C ASP A 7 19.57 -0.87 6.54
N CYS A 8 19.28 -0.03 5.54
CA CYS A 8 18.03 0.74 5.50
C CYS A 8 16.79 -0.16 5.49
N TYR A 9 16.82 -1.26 4.74
CA TYR A 9 15.69 -2.19 4.67
C TYR A 9 15.48 -2.94 5.99
N PHE A 10 16.54 -3.52 6.56
CA PHE A 10 16.47 -4.22 7.83
C PHE A 10 16.14 -3.29 9.00
N ASP A 11 16.62 -2.05 8.99
CA ASP A 11 16.25 -1.03 9.98
C ASP A 11 14.75 -0.72 9.96
N GLY A 12 14.12 -0.72 8.77
CA GLY A 12 12.68 -0.55 8.61
C GLY A 12 11.90 -1.61 9.38
N TRP A 13 12.28 -2.87 9.23
CA TRP A 13 11.70 -4.00 9.94
C TRP A 13 12.01 -3.99 11.44
N LYS A 14 13.27 -3.74 11.83
CA LYS A 14 13.68 -3.70 13.24
C LYS A 14 12.94 -2.62 14.02
N LYS A 15 12.58 -1.52 13.35
CA LYS A 15 11.86 -0.38 13.94
C LYS A 15 10.38 -0.37 13.54
N ALA A 16 9.81 -1.50 13.12
CA ALA A 16 8.42 -1.57 12.65
C ALA A 16 7.39 -1.12 13.71
N PHE A 17 7.69 -1.30 15.00
CA PHE A 17 6.83 -0.89 16.12
C PHE A 17 7.35 0.34 16.88
N VAL A 18 8.39 1.00 16.35
CA VAL A 18 8.99 2.19 16.97
C VAL A 18 8.52 3.44 16.23
N TYR A 19 7.58 4.15 16.84
CA TYR A 19 6.98 5.36 16.25
C TYR A 19 7.69 6.67 16.63
N LYS A 20 8.52 6.63 17.67
CA LYS A 20 9.31 7.78 18.11
C LYS A 20 10.57 7.94 17.26
N GLY A 21 11.02 9.18 17.13
CA GLY A 21 12.25 9.52 16.43
C GLY A 21 12.03 9.93 14.98
N ARG A 22 13.13 9.93 14.25
CA ARG A 22 13.24 10.53 12.93
C ARG A 22 13.63 9.52 11.85
N ALA A 23 13.16 9.72 10.63
CA ALA A 23 13.44 8.86 9.47
C ALA A 23 13.83 9.71 8.26
N THR A 24 15.07 9.50 7.79
CA THR A 24 15.59 10.28 6.66
C THR A 24 14.83 9.95 5.37
N ARG A 25 14.79 10.90 4.43
CA ARG A 25 14.14 10.71 3.12
C ARG A 25 14.64 9.46 2.41
N ARG A 26 15.96 9.23 2.46
CA ARG A 26 16.59 8.09 1.80
C ARG A 26 16.14 6.76 2.41
N GLU A 27 16.12 6.64 3.74
CA GLU A 27 15.66 5.43 4.42
C GLU A 27 14.18 5.14 4.07
N PHE A 28 13.35 6.18 4.09
CA PHE A 28 11.93 6.07 3.73
C PHE A 28 11.76 5.59 2.28
N TRP A 29 12.33 6.29 1.29
CA TRP A 29 12.14 5.96 -0.13
C TRP A 29 12.76 4.62 -0.53
N LEU A 30 13.93 4.27 0.01
CA LEU A 30 14.52 2.95 -0.26
C LEU A 30 13.62 1.83 0.25
N PHE A 31 13.07 1.98 1.47
CA PHE A 31 12.15 0.99 2.01
C PHE A 31 10.89 0.90 1.14
N ILE A 32 10.28 2.03 0.78
CA ILE A 32 9.06 2.05 -0.05
C ILE A 32 9.29 1.42 -1.43
N VAL A 33 10.36 1.80 -2.15
CA VAL A 33 10.66 1.27 -3.49
C VAL A 33 10.88 -0.24 -3.46
N ILE A 34 11.63 -0.75 -2.47
CA ILE A 34 11.84 -2.20 -2.34
C ILE A 34 10.51 -2.93 -2.08
N ASN A 35 9.65 -2.38 -1.22
CA ASN A 35 8.35 -3.00 -0.95
C ASN A 35 7.40 -2.92 -2.16
N ILE A 36 7.42 -1.83 -2.93
CA ILE A 36 6.69 -1.73 -4.20
C ILE A 36 7.17 -2.83 -5.16
N ALA A 37 8.49 -3.03 -5.29
CA ALA A 37 9.04 -4.08 -6.15
C ALA A 37 8.59 -5.49 -5.69
N ILE A 38 8.60 -5.77 -4.39
CA ILE A 38 8.11 -7.04 -3.82
C ILE A 38 6.62 -7.24 -4.13
N VAL A 39 5.78 -6.23 -3.91
CA VAL A 39 4.33 -6.32 -4.16
C VAL A 39 4.05 -6.50 -5.65
N LEU A 40 4.74 -5.78 -6.54
CA LEU A 40 4.61 -5.96 -7.99
C LEU A 40 5.06 -7.35 -8.43
N PHE A 41 6.13 -7.88 -7.85
CA PHE A 41 6.59 -9.24 -8.11
C PHE A 41 5.54 -10.29 -7.70
N ILE A 42 4.95 -10.16 -6.51
CA ILE A 42 3.85 -11.02 -6.05
C ILE A 42 2.62 -10.88 -6.97
N ALA A 43 2.28 -9.66 -7.41
CA ALA A 43 1.17 -9.44 -8.32
C ALA A 43 1.40 -10.09 -9.70
N ALA A 44 2.61 -9.93 -10.27
CA ALA A 44 2.98 -10.56 -11.54
C ALA A 44 2.92 -12.09 -11.45
N LEU A 45 3.48 -12.66 -10.38
CA LEU A 45 3.41 -14.10 -10.14
C LEU A 45 1.97 -14.58 -9.93
N SER A 46 1.10 -13.75 -9.31
CA SER A 46 -0.35 -14.03 -9.18
C SER A 46 -1.00 -14.19 -10.54
N TYR A 47 -0.70 -13.25 -11.44
CA TYR A 47 -1.29 -13.21 -12.75
C TYR A 47 -0.80 -14.39 -13.61
N CYS A 48 0.50 -14.69 -13.59
CA CYS A 48 1.05 -15.86 -14.26
C CYS A 48 0.40 -17.16 -13.77
N PHE A 49 0.22 -17.30 -12.45
CA PHE A 49 -0.41 -18.46 -11.85
C PHE A 49 -1.88 -18.59 -12.25
N LEU A 50 -2.63 -17.48 -12.29
CA LEU A 50 -4.02 -17.46 -12.77
C LEU A 50 -4.12 -17.91 -14.23
N ILE A 51 -3.23 -17.45 -15.11
CA ILE A 51 -3.20 -17.89 -16.51
C ILE A 51 -2.92 -19.39 -16.60
N ALA A 52 -1.94 -19.89 -15.84
CA ALA A 52 -1.60 -21.32 -15.83
C ALA A 52 -2.79 -22.19 -15.38
N LEU A 53 -3.56 -21.72 -14.39
CA LEU A 53 -4.79 -22.39 -13.96
C LEU A 53 -5.84 -22.45 -15.08
N ILE A 54 -6.08 -21.34 -15.78
CA ILE A 54 -7.10 -21.26 -16.84
C ILE A 54 -6.67 -22.04 -18.09
N ALA A 55 -5.37 -22.07 -18.38
CA ALA A 55 -4.81 -22.78 -19.54
C ALA A 55 -4.71 -24.31 -19.34
N ASP A 56 -4.87 -24.81 -18.12
CA ASP A 56 -4.70 -26.23 -17.86
C ASP A 56 -5.85 -27.06 -18.45
N ARG A 57 -5.51 -27.86 -19.47
CA ARG A 57 -6.40 -28.85 -20.08
C ARG A 57 -6.09 -30.28 -19.65
N THR A 58 -5.11 -30.47 -18.76
CA THR A 58 -4.59 -31.81 -18.38
C THR A 58 -5.32 -32.43 -17.18
N GLY A 59 -6.34 -31.76 -16.64
CA GLY A 59 -7.07 -32.21 -15.45
C GLY A 59 -6.28 -32.04 -14.14
N ARG A 60 -5.10 -31.41 -14.17
CA ARG A 60 -4.27 -31.12 -12.99
C ARG A 60 -4.70 -29.83 -12.27
N GLY A 61 -5.67 -29.10 -12.82
CA GLY A 61 -6.20 -27.85 -12.28
C GLY A 61 -6.68 -27.97 -10.84
N GLY A 62 -7.19 -29.15 -10.44
CA GLY A 62 -7.54 -29.42 -9.05
C GLY A 62 -6.37 -29.26 -8.08
N MET A 63 -5.17 -29.72 -8.45
CA MET A 63 -3.98 -29.55 -7.61
C MET A 63 -3.52 -28.10 -7.58
N ILE A 64 -3.61 -27.38 -8.70
CA ILE A 64 -3.31 -25.95 -8.79
C ILE A 64 -4.24 -25.15 -7.86
N LEU A 65 -5.54 -25.48 -7.81
CA LEU A 65 -6.51 -24.84 -6.90
C LEU A 65 -6.16 -25.04 -5.41
N VAL A 66 -5.65 -26.22 -5.05
CA VAL A 66 -5.17 -26.48 -3.67
C VAL A 66 -3.99 -25.54 -3.35
N TRP A 67 -2.98 -25.46 -4.21
CA TRP A 67 -1.87 -24.52 -4.03
C TRP A 67 -2.33 -23.05 -4.01
N ALA A 68 -3.31 -22.70 -4.85
CA ALA A 68 -3.92 -21.37 -4.89
C ALA A 68 -4.54 -20.99 -3.54
N TRP A 69 -5.29 -21.93 -2.95
CA TRP A 69 -6.03 -21.70 -1.73
C TRP A 69 -5.13 -21.64 -0.50
N PHE A 70 -4.21 -22.60 -0.35
CA PHE A 70 -3.41 -22.75 0.87
C PHE A 70 -2.15 -21.88 0.90
N VAL A 71 -1.60 -21.53 -0.26
CA VAL A 71 -0.32 -20.78 -0.33
C VAL A 71 -0.54 -19.42 -0.97
N TRP A 72 -1.17 -19.39 -2.14
CA TRP A 72 -1.24 -18.18 -2.95
C TRP A 72 -2.14 -17.10 -2.36
N LEU A 73 -3.35 -17.47 -1.94
CA LEU A 73 -4.34 -16.55 -1.40
C LEU A 73 -3.90 -15.92 -0.07
N PRO A 74 -3.36 -16.68 0.91
CA PRO A 74 -2.78 -16.10 2.11
C PRO A 74 -1.60 -15.19 1.81
N LEU A 75 -0.70 -15.56 0.90
CA LEU A 75 0.43 -14.72 0.51
C LEU A 75 -0.06 -13.38 -0.06
N ARG A 76 -1.03 -13.40 -0.98
CA ARG A 76 -1.62 -12.20 -1.59
C ARG A 76 -2.34 -11.31 -0.57
N ALA A 77 -3.05 -11.91 0.38
CA ALA A 77 -3.85 -11.17 1.36
C ALA A 77 -3.03 -10.65 2.54
N LEU A 78 -2.11 -11.47 3.07
CA LEU A 78 -1.37 -11.16 4.29
C LEU A 78 -0.09 -10.37 4.02
N ALA A 79 0.60 -10.59 2.89
CA ALA A 79 1.86 -9.87 2.64
C ALA A 79 1.68 -8.35 2.67
N PRO A 80 0.68 -7.73 1.99
CA PRO A 80 0.48 -6.29 2.07
C PRO A 80 0.17 -5.80 3.50
N VAL A 81 -0.58 -6.59 4.29
CA VAL A 81 -0.93 -6.25 5.68
C VAL A 81 0.30 -6.29 6.58
N ILE A 82 1.17 -7.28 6.42
CA ILE A 82 2.42 -7.39 7.18
C ILE A 82 3.36 -6.25 6.80
N LEU A 83 3.49 -5.95 5.50
CA LEU A 83 4.29 -4.83 4.99
C LEU A 83 3.76 -3.46 5.44
N LEU A 84 2.46 -3.35 5.71
CA LEU A 84 1.85 -2.10 6.16
C LEU A 84 2.43 -1.62 7.48
N VAL A 85 2.74 -2.53 8.41
CA VAL A 85 3.23 -2.21 9.75
C VAL A 85 4.51 -1.35 9.71
N PRO A 86 5.62 -1.79 9.07
CA PRO A 86 6.82 -0.97 8.97
C PRO A 86 6.62 0.28 8.10
N VAL A 87 5.75 0.25 7.08
CA VAL A 87 5.41 1.43 6.27
C VAL A 87 4.76 2.52 7.13
N VAL A 88 3.82 2.15 8.00
CA VAL A 88 3.17 3.07 8.94
C VAL A 88 4.18 3.67 9.91
N SER A 89 5.04 2.85 10.52
CA SER A 89 6.08 3.33 11.44
C SER A 89 7.04 4.32 10.76
N LEU A 90 7.50 3.99 9.55
CA LEU A 90 8.38 4.85 8.78
C LEU A 90 7.69 6.15 8.34
N GLY A 91 6.43 6.07 7.90
CA GLY A 91 5.63 7.24 7.52
C GLY A 91 5.40 8.18 8.69
N ILE A 92 5.08 7.66 9.87
CA ILE A 92 4.93 8.45 11.10
C ILE A 92 6.25 9.15 11.48
N ARG A 93 7.37 8.43 11.50
CA ARG A 93 8.69 9.02 11.77
C ARG A 93 9.07 10.06 10.72
N ARG A 94 8.71 9.83 9.46
CA ARG A 94 8.95 10.78 8.37
C ARG A 94 8.16 12.08 8.53
N MET A 95 6.93 12.01 9.02
CA MET A 95 6.14 13.20 9.36
C MET A 95 6.77 13.99 10.51
N HIS A 96 7.30 13.29 11.52
CA HIS A 96 8.05 13.94 12.61
C HIS A 96 9.31 14.67 12.09
N ASP A 97 10.00 14.13 11.07
CA ASP A 97 11.11 14.84 10.39
C ASP A 97 10.66 16.10 9.66
N ALA A 98 9.42 16.11 9.15
CA ALA A 98 8.83 17.25 8.47
C ALA A 98 8.21 18.27 9.45
N GLY A 99 8.33 18.05 10.77
CA GLY A 99 7.72 18.92 11.80
C GLY A 99 6.19 18.80 11.88
N LYS A 100 5.62 17.69 11.40
CA LYS A 100 4.17 17.42 11.40
C LYS A 100 3.86 16.27 12.35
N SER A 101 2.62 16.22 12.86
CA SER A 101 2.16 15.09 13.66
C SER A 101 2.08 13.80 12.82
N GLY A 102 2.38 12.65 13.43
CA GLY A 102 2.27 11.34 12.78
C GLY A 102 0.88 11.02 12.20
N TRP A 103 -0.16 11.65 12.75
CA TRP A 103 -1.55 11.54 12.29
C TRP A 103 -1.78 12.04 10.87
N TRP A 104 -0.93 12.93 10.33
CA TRP A 104 -1.04 13.32 8.93
C TRP A 104 -0.84 12.15 7.98
N PHE A 105 0.10 11.25 8.29
CA PHE A 105 0.31 10.04 7.51
C PHE A 105 -0.72 8.95 7.86
N GLY A 106 -0.93 8.71 9.16
CA GLY A 106 -1.87 7.67 9.61
C GLY A 106 -3.32 7.93 9.20
N GLY A 107 -3.78 9.18 9.29
CA GLY A 107 -5.13 9.59 8.88
C GLY A 107 -5.32 9.53 7.37
N ALA A 108 -4.33 9.97 6.59
CA ALA A 108 -4.36 9.83 5.12
C ALA A 108 -4.39 8.35 4.70
N LEU A 109 -3.63 7.50 5.40
CA LEU A 109 -3.62 6.06 5.17
C LEU A 109 -4.95 5.40 5.55
N LEU A 110 -5.57 5.79 6.67
CA LEU A 110 -6.89 5.29 7.06
C LEU A 110 -7.96 5.74 6.05
N PHE A 111 -7.86 6.97 5.56
CA PHE A 111 -8.75 7.48 4.53
C PHE A 111 -8.65 6.68 3.23
N ILE A 112 -7.43 6.47 2.70
CA ILE A 112 -7.24 5.76 1.43
C ILE A 112 -7.56 4.26 1.52
N LEU A 113 -7.26 3.60 2.64
CA LEU A 113 -7.45 2.15 2.78
C LEU A 113 -8.87 1.75 3.19
N LEU A 114 -9.57 2.58 3.97
CA LEU A 114 -10.84 2.20 4.58
C LEU A 114 -11.99 3.14 4.18
N ILE A 115 -11.86 4.44 4.47
CA ILE A 115 -13.00 5.38 4.34
C ILE A 115 -13.37 5.58 2.86
N LEU A 116 -12.39 5.87 2.01
CA LEU A 116 -12.63 6.15 0.59
C LEU A 116 -13.24 4.95 -0.14
N PRO A 117 -12.72 3.71 -0.04
CA PRO A 117 -13.36 2.54 -0.64
C PRO A 117 -14.77 2.27 -0.09
N LEU A 118 -15.00 2.47 1.21
CA LEU A 118 -16.33 2.26 1.82
C LEU A 118 -17.37 3.23 1.25
N ILE A 119 -17.03 4.51 1.11
CA ILE A 119 -17.92 5.52 0.54
C ILE A 119 -18.22 5.20 -0.93
N LEU A 120 -17.19 4.87 -1.72
CA LEU A 120 -17.35 4.60 -3.15
C LEU A 120 -18.16 3.33 -3.41
N THR A 121 -17.94 2.28 -2.62
CA THR A 121 -18.74 1.05 -2.71
C THR A 121 -20.18 1.29 -2.27
N GLY A 122 -20.43 2.09 -1.23
CA GLY A 122 -21.78 2.50 -0.84
C GLY A 122 -22.52 3.26 -1.95
N ILE A 123 -21.86 4.23 -2.59
CA ILE A 123 -22.40 4.97 -3.73
C ILE A 123 -22.73 4.02 -4.89
N HIS A 124 -21.83 3.09 -5.21
CA HIS A 124 -22.04 2.09 -6.26
C HIS A 124 -23.31 1.27 -6.01
N GLN A 125 -23.50 0.75 -4.79
CA GLN A 125 -24.68 -0.05 -4.45
C GLN A 125 -25.99 0.73 -4.59
N VAL A 126 -26.00 2.02 -4.23
CA VAL A 126 -27.19 2.87 -4.39
C VAL A 126 -27.49 3.15 -5.86
N MET A 127 -26.46 3.38 -6.68
CA MET A 127 -26.60 3.71 -8.11
C MET A 127 -27.01 2.53 -8.99
N LEU A 128 -26.85 1.29 -8.53
CA LEU A 128 -27.37 0.12 -9.24
C LEU A 128 -28.90 -0.06 -9.12
N SER A 129 -29.55 0.67 -8.20
CA SER A 129 -31.01 0.57 -8.02
C SER A 129 -31.85 1.26 -9.10
N PRO A 130 -31.42 2.38 -9.73
CA PRO A 130 -32.22 3.08 -10.74
C PRO A 130 -31.61 3.14 -12.15
N VAL A 131 -30.37 2.68 -12.35
CA VAL A 131 -29.58 2.93 -13.58
C VAL A 131 -28.99 1.62 -14.12
N ASP A 132 -28.88 1.51 -15.45
CA ASP A 132 -28.30 0.35 -16.13
C ASP A 132 -26.86 0.04 -15.66
N ASN A 133 -26.61 -1.24 -15.37
CA ASN A 133 -25.42 -1.73 -14.69
C ASN A 133 -24.13 -1.36 -15.43
N HIS A 134 -24.12 -1.46 -16.77
CA HIS A 134 -22.90 -1.28 -17.54
C HIS A 134 -22.41 0.17 -17.54
N SER A 135 -23.35 1.13 -17.54
CA SER A 135 -23.04 2.56 -17.45
C SER A 135 -22.54 2.94 -16.05
N VAL A 136 -23.16 2.38 -15.00
CA VAL A 136 -22.79 2.64 -13.60
C VAL A 136 -21.39 2.11 -13.30
N GLU A 137 -21.05 0.90 -13.77
CA GLU A 137 -19.74 0.29 -13.55
C GLU A 137 -18.61 1.12 -14.16
N GLN A 138 -18.73 1.56 -15.41
CA GLN A 138 -17.70 2.35 -16.08
C GLN A 138 -17.47 3.70 -15.39
N VAL A 139 -18.56 4.42 -15.07
CA VAL A 139 -18.49 5.72 -14.41
C VAL A 139 -17.90 5.60 -13.01
N THR A 140 -18.36 4.61 -12.24
CA THR A 140 -17.88 4.41 -10.87
C THR A 140 -16.42 3.96 -10.84
N ALA A 141 -16.00 3.09 -11.76
CA ALA A 141 -14.61 2.68 -11.89
C ALA A 141 -13.70 3.88 -12.21
N PHE A 142 -14.09 4.73 -13.16
CA PHE A 142 -13.33 5.93 -13.50
C PHE A 142 -13.18 6.89 -12.31
N ILE A 143 -14.28 7.18 -11.60
CA ILE A 143 -14.27 8.03 -10.40
C ILE A 143 -13.38 7.41 -9.31
N THR A 144 -13.52 6.10 -9.09
CA THR A 144 -12.75 5.37 -8.07
C THR A 144 -11.25 5.43 -8.35
N ILE A 145 -10.83 5.17 -9.58
CA ILE A 145 -9.41 5.22 -9.96
C ILE A 145 -8.89 6.65 -9.79
N THR A 146 -9.63 7.65 -10.27
CA THR A 146 -9.23 9.06 -10.20
C THR A 146 -9.03 9.50 -8.75
N LEU A 147 -9.99 9.21 -7.86
CA LEU A 147 -9.90 9.60 -6.45
C LEU A 147 -8.77 8.87 -5.71
N ASN A 148 -8.54 7.59 -6.00
CA ASN A 148 -7.42 6.84 -5.41
C ASN A 148 -6.06 7.38 -5.88
N VAL A 149 -5.92 7.75 -7.15
CA VAL A 149 -4.69 8.37 -7.68
C VAL A 149 -4.44 9.72 -7.01
N LEU A 150 -5.47 10.57 -6.87
CA LEU A 150 -5.34 11.85 -6.16
C LEU A 150 -4.95 11.67 -4.69
N ALA A 151 -5.56 10.69 -4.00
CA ALA A 151 -5.21 10.36 -2.62
C ALA A 151 -3.78 9.80 -2.50
N ALA A 152 -3.32 9.00 -3.46
CA ALA A 152 -1.95 8.50 -3.48
C ALA A 152 -0.96 9.66 -3.70
N ILE A 153 -1.23 10.57 -4.65
CA ILE A 153 -0.41 11.75 -4.91
C ILE A 153 -0.31 12.65 -3.67
N SER A 154 -1.41 12.84 -2.92
CA SER A 154 -1.38 13.67 -1.71
C SER A 154 -0.49 13.06 -0.61
N ILE A 155 -0.51 11.73 -0.43
CA ILE A 155 0.40 11.03 0.49
C ILE A 155 1.86 11.15 0.03
N LEU A 156 2.13 10.98 -1.26
CA LEU A 156 3.48 11.14 -1.82
C LEU A 156 3.98 12.56 -1.60
N TRP A 157 3.13 13.56 -1.80
CA TRP A 157 3.44 14.96 -1.55
C TRP A 157 3.80 15.22 -0.08
N LEU A 158 3.02 14.68 0.87
CA LEU A 158 3.32 14.75 2.30
C LEU A 158 4.69 14.14 2.64
N CYS A 159 5.02 12.99 2.03
CA CYS A 159 6.29 12.29 2.28
C CYS A 159 7.52 13.01 1.67
N CYS A 160 7.29 13.85 0.67
CA CYS A 160 8.31 14.67 0.00
C CYS A 160 8.64 15.99 0.73
N LEU A 161 7.88 16.38 1.75
CA LEU A 161 8.06 17.66 2.47
C LEU A 161 9.49 17.86 3.00
N PRO A 162 10.02 19.08 3.05
CA PRO A 162 11.36 19.30 3.55
C PRO A 162 11.54 18.85 5.01
N THR A 163 12.75 18.40 5.34
CA THR A 163 13.12 18.07 6.72
C THR A 163 13.32 19.37 7.48
N GLN A 164 12.65 19.54 8.62
CA GLN A 164 12.85 20.73 9.44
C GLN A 164 14.12 20.57 10.30
N PRO A 165 14.97 21.62 10.39
CA PRO A 165 16.08 21.61 11.34
C PRO A 165 15.52 21.43 12.76
N SER A 166 16.21 20.67 13.59
CA SER A 166 15.86 20.59 15.01
C SER A 166 15.94 22.00 15.59
N GLU A 167 14.84 22.50 16.18
CA GLU A 167 14.92 23.67 17.06
C GLU A 167 16.03 23.39 18.07
N GLN A 168 17.14 24.11 17.92
CA GLN A 168 18.15 24.18 18.94
C GLN A 168 17.47 24.94 20.08
N THR A 169 17.08 24.22 21.12
CA THR A 169 16.73 24.81 22.42
C THR A 169 17.96 25.58 22.88
N VAL A 170 17.93 26.90 22.67
CA VAL A 170 18.80 27.88 23.33
C VAL A 170 18.38 27.96 24.79
#